data_AF-A0A7J3E2I0-F1
#
_entry.id   AF-A0A7J3E2I0-F1
#
_cell.length_a   1.000
_cell.length_b   1.000
_cell.length_c   1.000
_cell.angle_alpha   90.00
_cell.angle_beta   90.00
_cell.angle_gamma   90.00
#
_symmetry.space_group_name_H-M   'P 1'
#
loop_
_entity.id
_entity.type
_entity.pdbx_description
1 polymer ?
#
loop_
_entity_poly.entity_id
_entity_poly.type
_entity_poly.pdbx_seq_one_letter_code
_entity_poly.pdbx_strand_id
1 'polypeptide(L)'
;MSDVGKMLAQVIYVTVAIAAMIIFVLLVQQRKVEECSQVIYGNALEALGKLRVCVNNCWSKHDFGRSSMNEDCYVVKFISSGSIDKDTAEKILSNPAKVSFLVDVQPNVETILRVRYNSTGIVQIIPY
;
A
#
# COMPACT_ATOMS: atom_id res chain seq x y z
N MET A 1 -47.78 26.85 2.72
CA MET A 1 -46.71 26.23 3.52
C MET A 1 -46.19 27.30 4.47
N SER A 2 -46.47 27.18 5.78
CA SER A 2 -46.07 28.17 6.79
C SER A 2 -44.55 28.40 6.75
N ASP A 3 -44.09 29.65 6.93
CA ASP A 3 -42.65 30.01 6.92
C ASP A 3 -41.83 29.17 7.91
N VAL A 4 -42.46 28.72 8.99
CA VAL A 4 -41.87 27.80 9.97
C VAL A 4 -41.48 26.46 9.33
N GLY A 5 -42.29 25.93 8.41
CA GLY A 5 -42.01 24.67 7.70
C GLY A 5 -40.86 24.78 6.70
N LYS A 6 -40.67 25.96 6.09
CA LYS A 6 -39.52 26.24 5.21
C LYS A 6 -38.22 26.39 6.00
N MET A 7 -38.28 27.08 7.14
CA MET A 7 -37.17 27.19 8.08
C MET A 7 -36.72 25.82 8.62
N LEU A 8 -37.68 24.98 9.04
CA LEU A 8 -37.40 23.61 9.48
C LEU A 8 -36.77 22.75 8.38
N ALA A 9 -37.30 22.81 7.17
CA ALA A 9 -36.73 22.09 6.03
C ALA A 9 -35.29 22.53 5.72
N GLN A 10 -34.99 23.84 5.78
CA GLN A 10 -33.63 24.36 5.61
C GLN A 10 -32.68 23.88 6.71
N VAL A 11 -33.10 23.90 7.97
CA VAL A 11 -32.27 23.43 9.10
C VAL A 11 -31.96 21.94 8.95
N ILE A 12 -32.95 21.13 8.57
CA ILE A 12 -32.76 19.70 8.29
C ILE A 12 -31.76 19.49 7.13
N TYR A 13 -31.88 20.26 6.05
CA TYR A 13 -30.98 20.12 4.91
C TYR A 13 -29.53 20.47 5.26
N VAL A 14 -29.33 21.55 6.01
CA VAL A 14 -28.00 21.99 6.47
C VAL A 14 -27.39 20.95 7.41
N THR A 15 -28.17 20.41 8.35
CA THR A 15 -27.68 19.38 9.27
C THR A 15 -27.31 18.08 8.57
N VAL A 16 -28.09 17.65 7.57
CA VAL A 16 -27.76 16.46 6.76
C VAL A 16 -26.48 16.67 5.95
N ALA A 17 -26.29 17.84 5.34
CA ALA A 17 -25.07 18.15 4.59
C ALA A 17 -23.82 18.15 5.48
N ILE A 18 -23.91 18.73 6.68
CA ILE A 18 -22.82 18.72 7.66
C ILE A 18 -22.51 17.29 8.11
N ALA A 19 -23.54 16.49 8.42
CA ALA A 19 -23.36 15.08 8.81
C ALA A 19 -22.67 14.27 7.70
N ALA A 20 -23.07 14.47 6.44
CA ALA A 20 -22.46 13.82 5.29
C ALA A 20 -20.98 14.20 5.11
N MET A 21 -20.62 15.48 5.28
CA MET A 21 -19.22 15.92 5.27
C MET A 21 -18.40 15.27 6.39
N ILE A 22 -18.93 15.22 7.62
CA ILE A 22 -18.23 14.61 8.76
C ILE A 22 -17.97 13.13 8.47
N ILE A 23 -18.98 12.40 8.00
CA ILE A 23 -18.83 10.98 7.63
C ILE A 23 -17.78 10.83 6.52
N PHE A 24 -17.80 11.68 5.49
CA PHE A 24 -16.80 11.65 4.43
C PHE A 24 -15.38 11.88 4.95
N VAL A 25 -15.18 12.88 5.81
CA VAL A 25 -13.88 13.16 6.43
C VAL A 25 -13.41 11.98 7.29
N LEU A 26 -14.30 11.38 8.07
CA LEU A 26 -13.99 10.20 8.88
C LEU A 26 -13.58 9.02 7.99
N LEU A 27 -14.29 8.78 6.88
CA LEU A 27 -13.96 7.72 5.93
C LEU A 27 -12.62 7.96 5.22
N VAL A 28 -12.30 9.21 4.88
CA VAL A 28 -11.02 9.59 4.28
C VAL A 28 -9.88 9.43 5.28
N GLN A 29 -10.06 9.85 6.54
CA GLN A 29 -9.04 9.72 7.58
C GLN A 29 -8.78 8.27 8.01
N GLN A 30 -9.78 7.38 7.90
CA GLN A 30 -9.58 5.95 8.12
C GLN A 30 -8.68 5.30 7.07
N ARG A 31 -8.54 5.89 5.88
CA ARG A 31 -7.51 5.50 4.90
C ARG A 31 -6.20 6.22 5.17
N LYS A 32 -5.60 6.00 6.35
CA LYS A 32 -4.16 6.26 6.46
C LYS A 32 -3.45 5.26 5.56
N VAL A 33 -2.86 5.75 4.48
CA VAL A 33 -1.93 4.96 3.65
C VAL A 33 -0.79 4.56 4.59
N GLU A 34 -0.70 3.29 4.94
CA GLU A 34 0.43 2.80 5.71
C GLU A 34 1.70 3.09 4.92
N GLU A 35 2.62 3.85 5.51
CA GLU A 35 3.89 4.15 4.86
C GLU A 35 4.78 2.90 4.85
N CYS A 36 5.52 2.71 3.75
CA CYS A 36 6.48 1.61 3.67
C CYS A 36 7.58 1.82 4.72
N SER A 37 7.76 0.85 5.61
CA SER A 37 8.86 0.86 6.57
C SER A 37 10.20 0.59 5.88
N GLN A 38 11.22 1.39 6.21
CA GLN A 38 12.59 1.15 5.75
C GLN A 38 13.24 -0.10 6.38
N VAL A 39 12.68 -0.58 7.50
CA VAL A 39 13.14 -1.79 8.19
C VAL A 39 11.95 -2.73 8.38
N ILE A 40 12.03 -3.91 7.78
CA ILE A 40 11.01 -4.94 7.83
C ILE A 40 11.57 -6.12 8.60
N TYR A 41 10.95 -6.41 9.74
CA TYR A 41 11.26 -7.55 10.59
C TYR A 41 9.97 -8.32 10.92
N GLY A 42 10.07 -9.63 11.01
CA GLY A 42 8.97 -10.50 11.46
C GLY A 42 9.17 -11.95 11.03
N ASN A 43 8.17 -12.78 11.28
CA ASN A 43 8.09 -14.10 10.64
C ASN A 43 7.86 -13.94 9.13
N ALA A 44 8.02 -15.02 8.35
CA ALA A 44 7.93 -14.98 6.89
C ALA A 44 6.66 -14.28 6.37
N LEU A 45 5.49 -14.62 6.92
CA LEU A 45 4.21 -14.04 6.49
C LEU A 45 4.06 -12.58 6.92
N GLU A 46 4.46 -12.23 8.14
CA GLU A 46 4.39 -10.88 8.66
C GLU A 46 5.33 -9.94 7.88
N ALA A 47 6.56 -10.39 7.63
CA ALA A 47 7.55 -9.64 6.85
C ALA A 47 7.07 -9.43 5.41
N LEU A 48 6.51 -10.46 4.75
CA LEU A 48 5.89 -10.33 3.43
C LEU A 48 4.65 -9.43 3.46
N GLY A 49 3.85 -9.45 4.52
CA GLY A 49 2.73 -8.54 4.71
C GLY A 49 3.17 -7.07 4.74
N LYS A 50 4.22 -6.76 5.51
CA LYS A 50 4.83 -5.42 5.55
C LYS A 50 5.45 -5.03 4.21
N LEU A 51 6.10 -5.97 3.52
CA LEU A 51 6.67 -5.73 2.20
C LEU A 51 5.58 -5.48 1.13
N ARG A 52 4.41 -6.11 1.27
CA ARG A 52 3.25 -5.87 0.40
C ARG A 52 2.78 -4.43 0.46
N VAL A 53 2.84 -3.78 1.63
CA VAL A 53 2.54 -2.35 1.76
C VAL A 53 3.48 -1.52 0.89
N CYS A 54 4.77 -1.84 0.90
CA CYS A 54 5.77 -1.18 0.04
C CYS A 54 5.50 -1.39 -1.45
N VAL A 55 5.18 -2.62 -1.85
CA VAL A 55 4.81 -2.96 -3.24
C VAL A 55 3.56 -2.19 -3.67
N ASN A 56 2.53 -2.18 -2.84
CA ASN A 56 1.26 -1.50 -3.15
C ASN A 56 1.44 0.00 -3.28
N ASN A 57 2.22 0.61 -2.39
CA ASN A 57 2.51 2.04 -2.43
C ASN A 57 3.36 2.42 -3.64
N CYS A 58 4.34 1.57 -3.98
CA CYS A 58 5.13 1.71 -5.20
C CYS A 58 4.22 1.67 -6.44
N TRP A 59 3.37 0.65 -6.53
CA TRP A 59 2.40 0.51 -7.61
C TRP A 59 1.42 1.68 -7.73
N SER A 60 0.88 2.17 -6.60
CA SER A 60 -0.07 3.29 -6.61
C SER A 60 0.59 4.62 -6.99
N LYS A 61 1.87 4.81 -6.68
CA LYS A 61 2.62 6.02 -7.08
C LYS A 61 2.85 6.07 -8.58
N HIS A 62 3.06 4.93 -9.23
CA HIS A 62 3.30 4.85 -10.68
C HIS A 62 2.02 4.76 -11.50
N ASP A 63 1.03 5.58 -11.15
CA ASP A 63 -0.20 5.85 -11.91
C ASP A 63 -0.89 4.54 -12.38
N PHE A 64 -0.97 3.56 -11.47
CA PHE A 64 -1.52 2.21 -11.68
C PHE A 64 -0.87 1.43 -12.83
N GLY A 65 0.44 1.55 -13.00
CA GLY A 65 1.17 0.81 -14.03
C GLY A 65 1.33 1.56 -15.35
N ARG A 66 1.18 2.89 -15.35
CA ARG A 66 1.26 3.72 -16.57
C ARG A 66 2.59 4.45 -16.74
N SER A 67 3.49 4.41 -15.75
CA SER A 67 4.84 4.96 -15.95
C SER A 67 5.63 4.09 -16.93
N SER A 68 6.31 4.74 -17.87
CA SER A 68 7.19 4.09 -18.87
C SER A 68 8.64 4.02 -18.43
N MET A 69 8.96 4.55 -17.24
CA MET A 69 10.32 4.57 -16.71
C MET A 69 10.50 3.52 -15.61
N ASN A 70 11.73 3.03 -15.48
CA ASN A 70 12.14 2.22 -14.34
C ASN A 70 12.48 3.14 -13.18
N GLU A 71 11.83 2.97 -12.03
CA GLU A 71 12.00 3.86 -10.89
C GLU A 71 12.11 3.05 -9.58
N ASP A 72 13.10 3.42 -8.77
CA ASP A 72 13.31 2.84 -7.44
C ASP A 72 12.36 3.51 -6.45
N CYS A 73 11.37 2.77 -5.97
CA CYS A 73 10.38 3.27 -5.02
C CYS A 73 10.92 3.29 -3.58
N TYR A 74 11.56 2.20 -3.18
CA TYR A 74 12.00 1.97 -1.80
C TYR A 74 13.27 1.11 -1.76
N VAL A 75 14.13 1.38 -0.77
CA VAL A 75 15.19 0.48 -0.34
C VAL A 75 14.87 0.10 1.10
N VAL A 76 14.72 -1.20 1.37
CA VAL A 76 14.29 -1.73 2.67
C VAL A 76 15.31 -2.73 3.20
N LYS A 77 15.59 -2.66 4.49
CA LYS A 77 16.30 -3.72 5.22
C LYS A 77 15.28 -4.78 5.60
N PHE A 78 15.47 -5.99 5.08
CA PHE A 78 14.51 -7.08 5.23
C PHE A 78 15.14 -8.21 6.04
N ILE A 79 14.53 -8.55 7.17
CA ILE A 79 14.93 -9.64 8.06
C ILE A 79 13.71 -10.50 8.32
N SER A 80 13.78 -11.80 8.00
CA SER A 80 12.71 -12.74 8.29
C SER A 80 13.21 -13.86 9.18
N SER A 81 12.44 -14.30 10.17
CA SER A 81 12.82 -15.47 10.99
C SER A 81 12.64 -16.82 10.29
N GLY A 82 12.01 -16.84 9.11
CA GLY A 82 11.85 -18.04 8.28
C GLY A 82 12.46 -17.85 6.89
N SER A 83 12.72 -18.94 6.18
CA SER A 83 13.08 -18.87 4.77
C SER A 83 11.88 -18.46 3.93
N ILE A 84 12.10 -17.61 2.93
CA ILE A 84 11.09 -17.24 1.96
C ILE A 84 11.62 -17.61 0.58
N ASP A 85 10.95 -18.55 -0.06
CA ASP A 85 11.17 -18.87 -1.46
C ASP A 85 10.54 -17.81 -2.35
N LYS A 86 11.17 -17.61 -3.51
CA LYS A 86 10.70 -16.71 -4.55
C LYS A 86 9.24 -16.92 -4.93
N ASP A 87 8.82 -18.16 -5.18
CA ASP A 87 7.50 -18.44 -5.74
C ASP A 87 6.38 -18.09 -4.74
N THR A 88 6.60 -18.39 -3.45
CA THR A 88 5.69 -17.99 -2.37
C THR A 88 5.65 -16.48 -2.20
N ALA A 89 6.80 -15.80 -2.26
CA ALA A 89 6.85 -14.34 -2.19
C ALA A 89 6.06 -13.70 -3.35
N GLU A 90 6.32 -14.13 -4.59
CA GLU A 90 5.60 -13.63 -5.77
C GLU A 90 4.10 -13.87 -5.65
N LYS A 91 3.67 -15.05 -5.20
CA LYS A 91 2.25 -15.37 -5.02
C LYS A 91 1.56 -14.47 -3.99
N ILE A 92 2.22 -14.17 -2.87
CA ILE A 92 1.65 -13.35 -1.80
C ILE A 92 1.61 -11.87 -2.18
N LEU A 93 2.66 -11.41 -2.89
CA LEU A 93 2.83 -10.00 -3.22
C LEU A 93 2.10 -9.61 -4.53
N SER A 94 1.80 -10.56 -5.42
CA SER A 94 1.24 -10.29 -6.76
C SER A 94 -0.25 -9.89 -6.80
N ASN A 95 -0.73 -9.14 -5.82
CA ASN A 95 -2.10 -8.60 -5.80
C ASN A 95 -2.16 -7.28 -5.03
N PRO A 96 -2.52 -6.13 -5.65
CA PRO A 96 -2.98 -5.99 -7.04
C PRO A 96 -1.86 -5.85 -8.08
N ALA A 97 -0.63 -5.56 -7.68
CA ALA A 97 0.49 -5.39 -8.60
C ALA A 97 1.06 -6.75 -9.04
N LYS A 98 1.56 -6.89 -10.27
CA LYS A 98 2.38 -8.05 -10.64
C LYS A 98 3.77 -7.88 -10.04
N VAL A 99 4.27 -8.90 -9.34
CA VAL A 99 5.57 -8.83 -8.65
C VAL A 99 6.54 -9.84 -9.24
N SER A 100 7.81 -9.45 -9.36
CA SER A 100 8.92 -10.36 -9.59
C SER A 100 9.91 -10.28 -8.43
N PHE A 101 10.14 -11.40 -7.77
CA PHE A 101 10.99 -11.51 -6.59
C PHE A 101 12.29 -12.21 -7.01
N LEU A 102 13.42 -11.52 -7.00
CA LEU A 102 14.69 -12.03 -7.58
C LEU A 102 15.72 -12.39 -6.50
N VAL A 103 15.28 -12.67 -5.28
CA VAL A 103 16.15 -13.07 -4.17
C VAL A 103 15.53 -14.20 -3.37
N ASP A 104 16.33 -15.09 -2.84
CA ASP A 104 15.90 -16.02 -1.78
C ASP A 104 16.29 -15.42 -0.42
N VAL A 105 15.34 -15.35 0.51
CA VAL A 105 15.61 -14.80 1.84
C VAL A 105 15.95 -15.92 2.80
N GLN A 106 17.15 -15.85 3.37
CA GLN A 106 17.59 -16.77 4.41
C GLN A 106 17.08 -16.33 5.79
N PRO A 107 16.76 -17.27 6.67
CA PRO A 107 16.24 -16.96 7.99
C PRO A 107 17.27 -16.22 8.85
N ASN A 108 16.83 -15.15 9.50
CA ASN A 108 17.57 -14.23 10.37
C ASN A 108 18.78 -13.55 9.70
N VAL A 109 18.81 -13.50 8.37
CA VAL A 109 19.82 -12.76 7.62
C VAL A 109 19.24 -11.43 7.15
N GLU A 110 19.92 -10.34 7.48
CA GLU A 110 19.58 -9.02 6.92
C GLU A 110 19.88 -9.00 5.42
N THR A 111 18.84 -8.79 4.62
CA THR A 111 18.95 -8.63 3.16
C THR A 111 18.44 -7.24 2.80
N ILE A 112 19.26 -6.46 2.10
CA ILE A 112 18.82 -5.15 1.59
C ILE A 112 18.08 -5.39 0.27
N LEU A 113 16.80 -5.04 0.25
CA LEU A 113 15.94 -5.20 -0.91
C LEU A 113 15.63 -3.84 -1.52
N ARG A 114 15.63 -3.79 -2.84
CA ARG A 114 15.17 -2.66 -3.63
C ARG A 114 13.83 -3.01 -4.26
N VAL A 115 12.81 -2.19 -3.97
CA VAL A 115 11.49 -2.26 -4.59
C VAL A 115 11.49 -1.28 -5.75
N ARG A 116 11.50 -1.82 -6.96
CA ARG A 116 11.57 -1.05 -8.21
C ARG A 116 10.29 -1.27 -9.02
N TYR A 117 9.72 -0.20 -9.54
CA TYR A 117 8.74 -0.31 -10.61
C TYR A 117 9.47 -0.35 -11.96
N ASN A 118 9.10 -1.27 -12.84
CA ASN A 118 9.66 -1.33 -14.18
C ASN A 118 8.69 -0.82 -15.26
N SER A 119 9.21 -0.45 -16.42
CA SER A 119 8.46 0.08 -17.56
C SER A 119 7.44 -0.89 -18.15
N THR A 120 7.47 -2.17 -17.76
CA THR A 120 6.50 -3.19 -18.17
C THR A 120 5.30 -3.30 -17.21
N GLY A 121 5.22 -2.47 -16.19
CA GLY A 121 4.15 -2.54 -15.19
C GLY A 121 4.32 -3.67 -14.18
N ILE A 122 5.57 -4.04 -13.87
CA ILE A 122 5.90 -5.08 -12.88
C ILE A 122 6.73 -4.43 -11.76
N VAL A 123 6.37 -4.73 -10.52
CA VAL A 123 7.19 -4.38 -9.36
C VAL A 123 8.26 -5.46 -9.17
N GLN A 124 9.51 -5.09 -9.30
CA GLN A 124 10.67 -5.95 -9.09
C GLN A 124 11.21 -5.77 -7.67
N ILE A 125 11.49 -6.87 -6.99
CA ILE A 125 12.18 -6.91 -5.71
C ILE A 125 13.53 -7.58 -5.94
N ILE A 126 14.59 -6.78 -5.86
CA ILE A 126 15.96 -7.19 -6.19
C ILE A 126 16.89 -6.92 -5.01
N PRO A 127 17.96 -7.71 -4.82
CA PRO A 127 19.00 -7.37 -3.85
C PRO A 127 19.65 -6.03 -4.23
N TYR A 128 19.98 -5.21 -3.22
CA TYR A 128 20.72 -3.95 -3.41
C TYR A 128 22.22 -4.19 -3.57
#